data_AF-A0A9Q7XJP7-F1
#
_entry.id   AF-A0A9Q7XJP7-F1
#
_cell.length_a   1.000
_cell.length_b   1.000
_cell.length_c   1.000
_cell.angle_alpha   90.00
_cell.angle_beta   90.00
_cell.angle_gamma   90.00
#
_symmetry.space_group_name_H-M   'P 1'
#
loop_
_entity.id
_entity.type
_entity.pdbx_description
1 polymer ?
#
loop_
_entity_poly.entity_id
_entity_poly.type
_entity_poly.pdbx_seq_one_letter_code
_entity_poly.pdbx_strand_id
1 'polypeptide(L)'
;MVEYKEAFALFDKKGTGTIARESLGDLLRALGQNPTQAEVADLANAAPKDIDYNSFLNILNRPNGFKPAGTPDEFIRGFQVFDKDGNGFIGAGELRYVLTSLGEKLSDDEMDELLKGVQVHPDGSIHYESFVRQILSQ
;
A
#
# COMPACT_ATOMS: atom_id res chain seq x y z
N MET A 1 -22.20 -7.31 5.56
CA MET A 1 -22.85 -7.01 4.27
C MET A 1 -23.32 -5.55 4.17
N VAL A 2 -23.84 -4.95 5.25
CA VAL A 2 -24.28 -3.54 5.27
C VAL A 2 -23.09 -2.59 5.04
N GLU A 3 -21.93 -2.87 5.66
CA GLU A 3 -20.71 -2.04 5.52
C GLU A 3 -20.19 -1.91 4.09
N TYR A 4 -20.28 -2.95 3.24
CA TYR A 4 -19.78 -2.87 1.86
C TYR A 4 -20.63 -1.97 0.98
N LYS A 5 -21.94 -1.98 1.21
CA LYS A 5 -22.87 -1.13 0.47
C LYS A 5 -22.75 0.33 0.89
N GLU A 6 -22.56 0.57 2.19
CA GLU A 6 -22.30 1.90 2.73
C GLU A 6 -20.97 2.46 2.24
N ALA A 7 -19.89 1.66 2.30
CA ALA A 7 -18.60 2.05 1.74
C ALA A 7 -18.72 2.37 0.25
N PHE A 8 -19.34 1.50 -0.55
CA PHE A 8 -19.55 1.76 -1.98
C PHE A 8 -20.31 3.07 -2.23
N ALA A 9 -21.35 3.36 -1.45
CA ALA A 9 -22.12 4.60 -1.56
C ALA A 9 -21.32 5.87 -1.22
N LEU A 10 -20.30 5.78 -0.35
CA LEU A 10 -19.39 6.90 -0.07
C LEU A 10 -18.53 7.26 -1.30
N PHE A 11 -18.23 6.29 -2.15
CA PHE A 11 -17.45 6.48 -3.38
C PHE A 11 -18.33 6.83 -4.59
N ASP A 12 -19.58 6.35 -4.63
CA ASP A 12 -20.60 6.80 -5.60
C ASP A 12 -21.19 8.17 -5.20
N LYS A 13 -20.35 9.21 -5.23
CA LYS A 13 -20.74 10.58 -4.83
C LYS A 13 -21.89 11.16 -5.64
N LYS A 14 -22.14 10.63 -6.84
CA LYS A 14 -23.18 11.11 -7.77
C LYS A 14 -24.47 10.30 -7.68
N GLY A 15 -24.48 9.19 -6.93
CA GLY A 15 -25.63 8.30 -6.83
C GLY A 15 -25.98 7.62 -8.15
N THR A 16 -24.99 7.37 -9.02
CA THR A 16 -25.21 6.76 -10.34
C THR A 16 -25.34 5.24 -10.28
N GLY A 17 -25.09 4.63 -9.11
CA GLY A 17 -25.01 3.19 -8.91
C GLY A 17 -23.68 2.59 -9.34
N THR A 18 -22.70 3.43 -9.68
CA THR A 18 -21.41 3.04 -10.24
C THR A 18 -20.29 3.90 -9.70
N ILE A 19 -19.07 3.34 -9.65
CA ILE A 19 -17.85 4.09 -9.34
C ILE A 19 -16.87 4.02 -10.51
N ALA A 20 -15.98 5.00 -10.58
CA ALA A 20 -14.90 5.02 -11.54
C ALA A 20 -13.80 4.03 -11.14
N ARG A 21 -13.06 3.51 -12.12
CA ARG A 21 -11.95 2.56 -11.90
C ARG A 21 -10.86 3.10 -10.98
N GLU A 22 -10.63 4.41 -11.05
CA GLU A 22 -9.62 5.12 -10.26
C GLU A 22 -9.97 5.10 -8.76
N SER A 23 -11.26 4.99 -8.42
CA SER A 23 -11.73 4.90 -7.03
C SER A 23 -11.69 3.48 -6.46
N LEU A 24 -11.40 2.46 -7.28
CA LEU A 24 -11.42 1.06 -6.84
C LEU A 24 -10.38 0.79 -5.75
N GLY A 25 -9.16 1.32 -5.90
CA GLY A 25 -8.09 1.11 -4.92
C GLY A 25 -8.44 1.69 -3.56
N ASP A 26 -8.92 2.92 -3.52
CA ASP A 26 -9.31 3.60 -2.28
C ASP A 26 -10.49 2.91 -1.60
N LEU A 27 -11.48 2.44 -2.37
CA LEU A 27 -12.60 1.68 -1.83
C LEU A 27 -12.15 0.34 -1.22
N LEU A 28 -11.25 -0.38 -1.88
CA LEU A 28 -10.69 -1.63 -1.35
C LEU A 28 -9.93 -1.38 -0.04
N ARG A 29 -9.14 -0.29 0.02
CA ARG A 29 -8.41 0.12 1.24
C ARG A 29 -9.33 0.56 2.37
N ALA A 30 -10.40 1.28 2.06
CA ALA A 30 -11.43 1.67 3.05
C ALA A 30 -12.13 0.45 3.68
N LEU A 31 -12.09 -0.71 3.02
CA LEU A 31 -12.65 -1.98 3.51
C LEU A 31 -11.58 -2.92 4.10
N GLY A 32 -10.40 -2.39 4.42
CA GLY A 32 -9.32 -3.11 5.09
C GLY A 32 -8.53 -4.05 4.18
N GLN A 33 -8.76 -4.03 2.86
CA GLN A 33 -7.87 -4.72 1.94
C GLN A 33 -6.65 -3.85 1.67
N ASN A 34 -5.48 -4.44 1.44
CA ASN A 34 -4.27 -3.68 1.13
C ASN A 34 -3.66 -4.08 -0.22
N PRO A 35 -4.38 -3.90 -1.35
CA PRO A 35 -3.83 -4.21 -2.67
C PRO A 35 -2.74 -3.20 -3.07
N THR A 36 -1.73 -3.71 -3.78
CA THR A 36 -0.71 -2.88 -4.45
C THR A 36 -1.34 -2.06 -5.57
N GLN A 37 -0.73 -0.97 -6.00
CA GLN A 37 -1.21 -0.19 -7.15
C GLN A 37 -1.24 -1.04 -8.44
N ALA A 38 -0.24 -1.89 -8.65
CA ALA A 38 -0.20 -2.84 -9.76
C ALA A 38 -1.39 -3.83 -9.70
N GLU A 39 -1.70 -4.36 -8.52
CA GLU A 39 -2.85 -5.24 -8.33
C GLU A 39 -4.18 -4.50 -8.56
N VAL A 40 -4.31 -3.27 -8.07
CA VAL A 40 -5.49 -2.42 -8.35
C VAL A 40 -5.63 -2.16 -9.85
N ALA A 41 -4.53 -1.87 -10.55
CA ALA A 41 -4.53 -1.64 -11.99
C ALA A 41 -4.99 -2.89 -12.75
N ASP A 42 -4.49 -4.07 -12.39
CA ASP A 42 -4.91 -5.34 -12.99
C ASP A 42 -6.41 -5.61 -12.75
N LEU A 43 -6.89 -5.38 -11.52
CA LEU A 43 -8.32 -5.54 -11.20
C LEU A 43 -9.19 -4.53 -11.95
N ALA A 44 -8.77 -3.27 -12.02
CA ALA A 44 -9.47 -2.22 -12.73
C ALA A 44 -9.52 -2.47 -14.24
N ASN A 45 -8.44 -3.01 -14.83
CA ASN A 45 -8.37 -3.36 -16.24
C ASN A 45 -9.28 -4.54 -16.60
N ALA A 46 -9.41 -5.51 -15.69
CA ALA A 46 -10.33 -6.65 -15.84
C ALA A 46 -11.80 -6.29 -15.58
N ALA A 47 -12.05 -5.19 -14.85
CA ALA A 47 -13.40 -4.71 -14.55
C ALA A 47 -14.03 -3.93 -15.70
N PRO A 48 -15.37 -3.71 -15.72
CA PRO A 48 -16.01 -2.76 -16.62
C PRO A 48 -15.49 -1.32 -16.42
N LYS A 49 -15.78 -0.41 -17.37
CA LYS A 49 -15.41 1.01 -17.25
C LYS A 49 -16.05 1.67 -16.03
N ASP A 50 -17.34 1.39 -15.85
CA ASP A 50 -18.12 1.83 -14.69
C ASP A 50 -18.38 0.61 -13.82
N ILE A 51 -17.83 0.61 -12.61
CA ILE A 51 -17.91 -0.53 -11.69
C ILE A 51 -19.19 -0.40 -10.89
N ASP A 52 -20.17 -1.26 -11.17
CA ASP A 52 -21.38 -1.36 -10.36
C ASP A 52 -21.15 -2.18 -9.07
N TYR A 53 -22.12 -2.16 -8.17
CA TYR A 53 -22.00 -2.84 -6.88
C TYR A 53 -21.74 -4.35 -7.01
N ASN A 54 -22.33 -5.01 -8.02
CA ASN A 54 -22.13 -6.44 -8.26
C ASN A 54 -20.71 -6.75 -8.76
N SER A 55 -20.21 -5.94 -9.70
CA SER A 55 -18.82 -6.04 -10.18
C SER A 55 -17.83 -5.82 -9.04
N PHE A 56 -18.09 -4.84 -8.18
CA PHE A 56 -17.31 -4.60 -6.98
C PHE A 56 -17.32 -5.81 -6.04
N LEU A 57 -18.48 -6.42 -5.76
CA LEU A 57 -18.55 -7.62 -4.92
C LEU A 57 -17.79 -8.81 -5.52
N ASN A 58 -17.79 -8.96 -6.84
CA ASN A 58 -17.01 -10.01 -7.51
C ASN A 58 -15.50 -9.79 -7.36
N ILE A 59 -15.05 -8.53 -7.41
CA ILE A 59 -13.65 -8.16 -7.17
C ILE A 59 -13.27 -8.43 -5.71
N LEU A 60 -14.12 -8.01 -4.77
CA LEU A 60 -13.88 -8.17 -3.33
C LEU A 60 -13.83 -9.66 -2.92
N ASN A 61 -14.70 -10.50 -3.49
CA ASN A 61 -14.81 -11.92 -3.17
C ASN A 61 -14.07 -12.82 -4.17
N ARG A 62 -13.04 -12.30 -4.85
CA ARG A 62 -12.28 -13.08 -5.84
C ARG A 62 -11.66 -14.34 -5.21
N PRO A 63 -11.53 -15.46 -5.95
CA PRO A 63 -11.17 -16.77 -5.39
C PRO A 63 -9.83 -16.81 -4.64
N ASN A 64 -8.86 -16.00 -5.05
CA ASN A 64 -7.53 -15.95 -4.44
C ASN A 64 -7.41 -14.94 -3.30
N GLY A 65 -8.50 -14.23 -2.96
CA GLY A 65 -8.50 -13.14 -1.98
C GLY A 65 -7.48 -12.05 -2.29
N PHE A 66 -7.24 -11.15 -1.34
CA PHE A 66 -6.12 -10.21 -1.39
C PHE A 66 -4.95 -10.80 -0.63
N LYS A 67 -3.74 -10.61 -1.14
CA LYS A 67 -2.56 -11.07 -0.41
C LYS A 67 -2.46 -10.27 0.88
N PRO A 68 -2.21 -10.92 2.04
CA PRO A 68 -1.90 -10.19 3.24
C PRO A 68 -0.66 -9.33 3.02
N ALA A 69 -0.58 -8.21 3.73
CA ALA A 69 0.67 -7.47 3.82
C ALA A 69 1.78 -8.41 4.31
N GLY A 70 3.00 -8.23 3.80
CA GLY A 70 4.16 -8.95 4.31
C GLY A 70 4.33 -8.75 5.80
N THR A 71 4.97 -9.70 6.47
CA THR A 71 5.31 -9.57 7.89
C THR A 71 6.45 -8.57 8.07
N PRO A 72 6.54 -7.88 9.22
CA PRO A 72 7.68 -7.01 9.51
C PRO A 72 9.03 -7.69 9.29
N ASP A 73 9.14 -8.97 9.65
CA ASP A 73 10.37 -9.74 9.52
C ASP A 73 10.75 -10.00 8.04
N GLU A 74 9.78 -10.16 7.14
CA GLU A 74 10.05 -10.28 5.70
C GLU A 74 10.60 -8.98 5.12
N PHE A 75 10.05 -7.82 5.53
CA PHE A 75 10.55 -6.52 5.11
C PHE A 75 11.93 -6.20 5.70
N ILE A 76 12.14 -6.50 6.99
CA ILE A 76 13.42 -6.34 7.68
C ILE A 76 14.53 -7.15 6.96
N ARG A 77 14.25 -8.40 6.57
CA ARG A 77 15.20 -9.21 5.79
C ARG A 77 15.56 -8.58 4.44
N GLY A 78 14.63 -7.85 3.81
CA GLY A 78 14.90 -7.10 2.60
C GLY A 78 15.92 -5.97 2.82
N PHE A 79 15.80 -5.25 3.94
CA PHE A 79 16.73 -4.17 4.30
C PHE A 79 18.10 -4.66 4.77
N GLN A 80 18.18 -5.85 5.39
CA GLN A 80 19.44 -6.46 5.81
C GLN A 80 20.43 -6.70 4.66
N VAL A 81 19.95 -6.76 3.40
CA VAL A 81 20.83 -6.84 2.22
C VAL A 81 21.67 -5.56 2.04
N PHE A 82 21.20 -4.43 2.57
CA PHE A 82 21.86 -3.12 2.49
C PHE A 82 22.67 -2.78 3.75
N ASP A 83 22.29 -3.33 4.90
CA ASP A 83 23.01 -3.22 6.17
C ASP A 83 24.23 -4.17 6.20
N LYS A 84 25.33 -3.74 5.56
CA LYS A 84 26.57 -4.53 5.48
C LYS A 84 27.25 -4.77 6.83
N ASP A 85 27.04 -3.84 7.77
CA ASP A 85 27.66 -3.88 9.09
C ASP A 85 26.82 -4.66 10.10
N GLY A 86 25.56 -4.99 9.75
CA GLY A 86 24.62 -5.74 10.59
C GLY A 86 24.23 -4.99 11.86
N ASN A 87 24.23 -3.65 11.81
CA ASN A 87 24.02 -2.82 12.99
C ASN A 87 22.56 -2.37 13.18
N GLY A 88 21.67 -2.68 12.23
CA GLY A 88 20.26 -2.29 12.25
C GLY A 88 19.97 -0.91 11.63
N PHE A 89 20.98 -0.27 11.03
CA PHE A 89 20.88 1.06 10.45
C PHE A 89 21.25 1.08 8.96
N ILE A 90 20.55 1.90 8.19
CA ILE A 90 20.91 2.22 6.80
C ILE A 90 20.84 3.73 6.58
N GLY A 91 21.55 4.24 5.58
CA GLY A 91 21.47 5.66 5.24
C GLY A 91 20.07 6.01 4.72
N ALA A 92 19.56 7.21 5.06
CA ALA A 92 18.26 7.67 4.54
C ALA A 92 18.20 7.69 2.99
N GLY A 93 19.34 7.98 2.33
CA GLY A 93 19.47 7.91 0.89
C GLY A 93 19.39 6.49 0.34
N GLU A 94 19.91 5.50 1.06
CA GLU A 94 19.81 4.08 0.70
C GLU A 94 18.38 3.57 0.87
N LEU A 95 17.73 3.91 1.99
CA LEU A 95 16.31 3.62 2.21
C LEU A 95 15.44 4.18 1.07
N ARG A 96 15.65 5.45 0.70
CA ARG A 96 14.96 6.07 -0.44
C ARG A 96 15.24 5.29 -1.72
N TYR A 97 16.51 5.02 -2.04
CA TYR A 97 16.86 4.31 -3.26
C TYR A 97 16.18 2.94 -3.34
N VAL A 98 16.13 2.19 -2.25
CA VAL A 98 15.47 0.88 -2.16
C VAL A 98 13.98 1.01 -2.48
N LEU A 99 13.29 1.93 -1.80
CA LEU A 99 11.83 2.09 -1.91
C LEU A 99 11.36 2.77 -3.20
N THR A 100 12.22 3.53 -3.87
CA THR A 100 11.91 4.17 -5.16
C THR A 100 12.45 3.39 -6.37
N SER A 101 13.33 2.40 -6.17
CA SER A 101 13.93 1.63 -7.27
C SER A 101 13.44 0.20 -7.39
N LEU A 102 12.96 -0.42 -6.32
CA LEU A 102 12.59 -1.84 -6.30
C LEU A 102 11.08 -2.04 -6.20
N GLY A 103 10.56 -2.96 -7.02
CA GLY A 103 9.16 -3.37 -6.98
C GLY A 103 8.19 -2.25 -7.37
N GLU A 104 7.17 -2.05 -6.54
CA GLU A 104 6.22 -0.95 -6.67
C GLU A 104 6.85 0.32 -6.09
N LYS A 105 7.27 1.19 -7.00
CA LYS A 105 8.08 2.36 -6.68
C LYS A 105 7.22 3.44 -6.05
N LEU A 106 7.66 3.90 -4.88
CA LEU A 106 7.15 5.16 -4.34
C LEU A 106 7.68 6.33 -5.17
N SER A 107 6.83 7.33 -5.36
CA SER A 107 7.26 8.65 -5.80
C SER A 107 8.09 9.34 -4.72
N ASP A 108 8.84 10.37 -5.10
CA ASP A 108 9.62 11.16 -4.13
C ASP A 108 8.71 11.82 -3.08
N ASP A 109 7.52 12.27 -3.49
CA ASP A 109 6.52 12.86 -2.60
C ASP A 109 5.97 11.82 -1.61
N GLU A 110 5.62 10.61 -2.06
CA GLU A 110 5.19 9.52 -1.17
C GLU A 110 6.29 9.11 -0.19
N MET A 111 7.54 9.10 -0.66
CA MET A 111 8.70 8.82 0.19
C MET A 111 8.90 9.92 1.24
N ASP A 112 8.72 11.19 0.86
CA ASP A 112 8.80 12.31 1.80
C ASP A 112 7.71 12.23 2.86
N GLU A 113 6.46 11.92 2.48
CA GLU A 113 5.37 11.65 3.43
C GLU A 113 5.70 10.48 4.35
N LEU A 114 6.28 9.39 3.82
CA LEU A 114 6.64 8.21 4.59
C LEU A 114 7.75 8.49 5.61
N LEU A 115 8.67 9.40 5.29
CA LEU A 115 9.74 9.84 6.20
C LEU A 115 9.26 10.85 7.24
N LYS A 116 8.07 11.47 7.08
CA LYS A 116 7.53 12.37 8.10
C LYS A 116 7.25 11.59 9.39
N GLY A 117 7.99 11.91 10.43
CA GLY A 117 7.87 11.25 11.74
C GLY A 117 8.78 10.03 11.91
N VAL A 118 9.67 9.76 10.95
CA VAL A 118 10.77 8.81 11.13
C VAL A 118 11.94 9.53 11.80
N GLN A 119 12.50 8.92 12.84
CA GLN A 119 13.67 9.47 13.51
C GLN A 119 14.92 9.22 12.65
N VAL A 120 15.51 10.30 12.15
CA VAL A 120 16.81 10.28 11.46
C VAL A 120 17.90 10.69 12.45
N HIS A 121 18.96 9.88 12.52
CA HIS A 121 20.10 10.15 13.38
C HIS A 121 20.96 11.31 12.85
N PRO A 122 21.81 11.94 13.70
CA PRO A 122 22.66 13.06 13.29
C PRO A 122 23.62 12.75 12.12
N ASP A 123 23.94 11.48 11.90
CA ASP A 123 24.76 10.98 10.80
C ASP A 123 23.95 10.65 9.53
N GLY A 124 22.65 10.89 9.54
CA GLY A 124 21.74 10.60 8.42
C GLY A 124 21.29 9.14 8.32
N SER A 125 21.57 8.33 9.34
CA SER A 125 21.14 6.93 9.41
C SER A 125 19.72 6.78 9.98
N ILE A 126 19.04 5.71 9.59
CA ILE A 126 17.68 5.36 10.02
C ILE A 126 17.70 3.91 10.51
N HIS A 127 17.08 3.68 11.69
CA HIS A 127 16.85 2.33 12.20
C HIS A 127 15.71 1.66 11.42
N TYR A 128 16.04 0.83 10.44
CA TYR A 128 15.05 0.30 9.49
C TYR A 128 14.07 -0.69 10.14
N GLU A 129 14.46 -1.38 11.21
CA GLU A 129 13.53 -2.26 11.93
C GLU A 129 12.41 -1.47 12.62
N SER A 130 12.78 -0.36 13.28
CA SER A 130 11.78 0.54 13.89
C SER A 130 10.91 1.16 12.82
N PHE A 131 11.50 1.58 11.71
CA PHE A 131 10.77 2.13 10.57
C PHE A 131 9.71 1.14 10.05
N VAL A 132 10.10 -0.09 9.72
CA VAL A 132 9.18 -1.13 9.23
C VAL A 132 8.06 -1.41 10.25
N ARG A 133 8.41 -1.54 11.53
CA ARG A 133 7.41 -1.80 12.58
C ARG A 133 6.44 -0.63 12.74
N GLN A 134 6.94 0.61 12.68
CA GLN A 134 6.12 1.81 12.76
C GLN A 134 5.13 1.86 11.59
N ILE A 135 5.59 1.63 10.36
CA ILE A 135 4.73 1.67 9.16
C ILE A 135 3.68 0.57 9.15
N LEU A 136 4.02 -0.67 9.55
CA LEU A 136 3.08 -1.80 9.54
C LEU A 136 2.14 -1.84 10.75
N SER A 137 2.36 -0.98 11.75
CA SER A 137 1.52 -0.87 12.95
C SER A 137 0.40 0.17 12.83
N GLN A 138 0.32 0.89 11.71
CA GLN A 138 -0.70 1.91 11.46
C GLN A 138 -1.93 1.34 10.76
#